data_AF-A0A537ZP59-F1
#
_entry.id   AF-A0A537ZP59-F1
#
_cell.length_a   1.000
_cell.length_b   1.000
_cell.length_c   1.000
_cell.angle_alpha   90.00
_cell.angle_beta   90.00
_cell.angle_gamma   90.00
#
_symmetry.space_group_name_H-M   'P 1'
#
loop_
_entity.id
_entity.type
_entity.pdbx_description
1 polymer ?
#
loop_
_entity_poly.entity_id
_entity_poly.type
_entity_poly.pdbx_seq_one_letter_code
_entity_poly.pdbx_strand_id
1 'polypeptide(L)'
;MNVPAYYHNAKFYAPPFAFLSAAEQGRFEALGRDLAGVPVAEASAALQAGRVLDASTGEPVTWSPGDMVAALSPPLREYLSSTEYANAVATARDDRRFRLAAAP
;
A
#
# COMPACT_ATOMS: atom_id res chain seq x y z
N MET A 1 -4.14 -16.61 -2.85
CA MET A 1 -3.18 -15.77 -2.10
C MET A 1 -2.15 -15.29 -3.09
N ASN A 2 -1.84 -14.01 -3.12
CA ASN A 2 -0.77 -13.48 -3.96
C ASN A 2 0.08 -12.53 -3.10
N VAL A 3 1.40 -12.61 -3.25
CA VAL A 3 2.38 -11.80 -2.53
C VAL A 3 3.01 -10.88 -3.59
N PRO A 4 2.55 -9.62 -3.73
CA PRO A 4 3.02 -8.75 -4.79
C PRO A 4 4.47 -8.33 -4.55
N ALA A 5 5.41 -8.98 -5.25
CA ALA A 5 6.85 -8.71 -5.12
C ALA A 5 7.23 -7.23 -5.36
N TYR A 6 6.39 -6.46 -6.07
CA TYR A 6 6.58 -5.05 -6.37
C TYR A 6 5.29 -4.24 -6.20
N TYR A 7 5.41 -2.93 -5.96
CA TYR A 7 4.28 -2.01 -5.80
C TYR A 7 3.31 -2.00 -7.00
N HIS A 8 3.84 -2.06 -8.22
CA HIS A 8 3.00 -2.11 -9.43
C HIS A 8 2.13 -3.37 -9.47
N ASN A 9 2.61 -4.51 -8.97
CA ASN A 9 1.80 -5.73 -8.88
C ASN A 9 0.59 -5.51 -7.97
N ALA A 10 0.78 -4.89 -6.81
CA ALA A 10 -0.32 -4.57 -5.89
C ALA A 10 -1.35 -3.60 -6.51
N LYS A 11 -0.88 -2.62 -7.31
CA LYS A 11 -1.77 -1.71 -8.06
C LYS A 11 -2.57 -2.43 -9.13
N PHE A 12 -1.95 -3.35 -9.87
CA PHE A 12 -2.65 -4.10 -10.92
C PHE A 12 -3.62 -5.16 -10.40
N TYR A 13 -3.41 -5.67 -9.17
CA TYR A 13 -4.33 -6.61 -8.54
C TYR A 13 -5.52 -5.96 -7.83
N ALA A 14 -5.56 -4.63 -7.73
CA ALA A 14 -6.65 -3.90 -7.10
C ALA A 14 -7.59 -3.24 -8.15
N PRO A 15 -8.93 -3.39 -8.05
CA PRO A 15 -9.69 -4.43 -7.36
C PRO A 15 -9.82 -5.69 -8.26
N PRO A 16 -9.55 -6.90 -7.72
CA PRO A 16 -10.36 -7.51 -6.63
C PRO A 16 -9.64 -7.98 -5.34
N PHE A 17 -8.36 -7.69 -5.14
CA PHE A 17 -7.61 -8.13 -3.95
C PHE A 17 -7.37 -6.99 -2.94
N ALA A 18 -7.34 -7.32 -1.63
CA ALA A 18 -6.96 -6.41 -0.54
C ALA A 18 -5.91 -7.09 0.37
N PHE A 19 -5.08 -6.31 1.06
CA PHE A 19 -4.20 -6.88 2.09
C PHE A 19 -5.03 -7.39 3.27
N LEU A 20 -4.66 -8.53 3.85
CA LEU A 20 -5.35 -9.04 5.04
C LEU A 20 -5.10 -8.14 6.26
N SER A 21 -3.90 -7.58 6.37
CA SER A 21 -3.55 -6.62 7.43
C SER A 21 -4.03 -5.22 7.08
N ALA A 22 -4.86 -4.64 7.94
CA ALA A 22 -5.31 -3.26 7.80
C ALA A 22 -4.14 -2.25 7.80
N ALA A 23 -3.06 -2.54 8.53
CA ALA A 23 -1.87 -1.70 8.53
C ALA A 23 -1.14 -1.71 7.18
N GLU A 24 -1.06 -2.87 6.52
CA GLU A 24 -0.46 -3.00 5.20
C GLU A 24 -1.32 -2.36 4.11
N GLN A 25 -2.65 -2.56 4.18
CA GLN A 25 -3.60 -1.90 3.30
C GLN A 25 -3.54 -0.38 3.45
N GLY A 26 -3.53 0.14 4.68
CA GLY A 26 -3.40 1.57 4.95
C GLY A 26 -2.08 2.16 4.43
N ARG A 27 -0.97 1.43 4.60
CA ARG A 27 0.33 1.82 4.02
C ARG A 27 0.27 1.86 2.48
N PHE A 28 -0.35 0.87 1.85
CA PHE A 28 -0.51 0.82 0.39
C PHE A 28 -1.39 1.98 -0.13
N GLU A 29 -2.47 2.30 0.58
CA GLU A 29 -3.33 3.44 0.25
C GLU A 29 -2.61 4.77 0.44
N ALA A 30 -1.80 4.92 1.49
CA ALA A 30 -1.00 6.12 1.72
C ALA A 30 0.03 6.33 0.60
N LEU A 31 0.74 5.26 0.17
CA LEU A 31 1.60 5.30 -1.01
C LEU A 31 0.81 5.70 -2.27
N GLY A 32 -0.39 5.16 -2.45
CA GLY A 32 -1.27 5.51 -3.56
C GLY A 32 -1.67 6.98 -3.58
N ARG A 33 -2.05 7.52 -2.43
CA ARG A 33 -2.44 8.92 -2.23
C ARG A 33 -1.27 9.86 -2.48
N ASP A 34 -0.12 9.59 -1.86
CA ASP A 34 1.01 10.50 -1.86
C ASP A 34 1.82 10.44 -3.18
N LEU A 35 1.70 9.35 -3.94
CA LEU A 35 2.31 9.18 -5.27
C LEU A 35 1.30 9.32 -6.43
N ALA A 36 0.09 9.85 -6.19
CA ALA A 36 -0.99 9.87 -7.18
C ALA A 36 -0.63 10.59 -8.51
N GLY A 37 0.30 11.55 -8.47
CA GLY A 37 0.80 12.25 -9.66
C GLY A 37 1.98 11.58 -10.37
N VAL A 38 2.49 10.46 -9.85
CA VAL A 38 3.67 9.77 -10.37
C VAL A 38 3.23 8.56 -11.19
N PRO A 39 3.72 8.37 -12.43
CA PRO A 39 3.45 7.16 -13.21
C PRO A 39 3.79 5.89 -12.41
N VAL A 40 2.92 4.87 -12.46
CA VAL A 40 3.07 3.67 -11.62
C VAL A 40 4.43 2.96 -11.78
N ALA A 41 4.97 2.95 -13.00
CA ALA A 41 6.28 2.39 -13.29
C ALA A 41 7.39 3.18 -12.59
N GLU A 42 7.31 4.51 -12.63
CA GLU A 42 8.26 5.41 -11.95
C GLU A 42 8.13 5.28 -10.43
N ALA A 43 6.91 5.25 -9.89
CA ALA A 43 6.67 5.05 -8.46
C ALA A 43 7.25 3.71 -7.96
N SER A 44 7.06 2.63 -8.74
CA SER A 44 7.63 1.32 -8.42
C SER A 44 9.16 1.33 -8.48
N ALA A 45 9.75 1.97 -9.49
CA ALA A 45 11.21 2.09 -9.61
C ALA A 45 11.79 2.97 -8.48
N ALA A 46 11.10 4.04 -8.10
CA ALA A 46 11.50 4.91 -6.99
C ALA A 46 11.46 4.18 -5.64
N LEU A 47 10.42 3.39 -5.37
CA LEU A 47 10.36 2.54 -4.17
C LEU A 47 11.53 1.54 -4.13
N GLN A 48 11.80 0.86 -5.25
CA GLN A 48 12.90 -0.09 -5.33
C GLN A 48 14.28 0.57 -5.18
N ALA A 49 14.43 1.79 -5.68
CA ALA A 49 15.65 2.58 -5.56
C ALA A 49 15.78 3.32 -4.21
N GLY A 50 14.87 3.12 -3.26
CA GLY A 50 14.89 3.81 -1.96
C GLY A 50 14.64 5.32 -2.04
N ARG A 51 14.00 5.80 -3.11
CA ARG A 51 13.71 7.23 -3.34
C ARG A 51 12.33 7.67 -2.85
N VAL A 52 11.51 6.75 -2.36
CA VAL A 52 10.30 7.10 -1.63
C VAL A 52 10.65 7.12 -0.15
N LEU A 53 10.49 8.28 0.48
CA LEU A 53 10.90 8.51 1.85
C LEU A 53 9.67 8.69 2.74
N ASP A 54 9.75 8.19 3.97
CA ASP A 54 8.83 8.57 5.02
C ASP A 54 9.05 10.06 5.36
N ALA A 55 8.00 10.86 5.31
CA ALA A 55 8.10 12.30 5.49
C ALA A 55 8.43 12.69 6.93
N SER A 56 8.13 11.84 7.91
CA SER A 56 8.37 12.09 9.32
C SER A 56 9.81 11.75 9.74
N THR A 57 10.36 10.65 9.24
CA THR A 57 11.71 10.18 9.60
C THR A 57 12.78 10.55 8.57
N GLY A 58 12.38 10.79 7.31
CA GLY A 58 13.30 10.97 6.19
C GLY A 58 13.87 9.65 5.64
N GLU A 59 13.54 8.51 6.23
CA GLU A 59 14.11 7.21 5.87
C GLU A 59 13.45 6.60 4.62
N PRO A 60 14.19 5.84 3.80
CA PRO A 60 13.63 5.12 2.67
C PRO A 60 12.54 4.12 3.07
N VAL A 61 11.40 4.19 2.37
CA VAL A 61 10.32 3.21 2.48
C VAL A 61 10.71 1.96 1.72
N THR A 62 10.86 0.86 2.45
CA THR A 62 11.03 -0.46 1.83
C THR A 62 9.68 -1.07 1.49
N TRP A 63 9.49 -1.43 0.22
CA TRP A 63 8.37 -2.27 -0.18
C TRP A 63 8.52 -3.65 0.48
N SER A 64 7.59 -3.99 1.37
CA SER A 64 7.49 -5.32 1.97
C SER A 64 6.22 -5.96 1.45
N PRO A 65 6.28 -7.09 0.74
CA PRO A 65 5.09 -7.69 0.18
C PRO A 65 4.30 -8.40 1.28
N GLY A 66 3.09 -7.89 1.56
CA GLY A 66 2.12 -8.51 2.47
C GLY A 66 1.16 -9.46 1.75
N ASP A 67 0.38 -10.22 2.52
CA ASP A 67 -0.59 -11.16 1.97
C ASP A 67 -1.82 -10.43 1.41
N MET A 68 -1.96 -10.43 0.08
CA MET A 68 -3.20 -10.01 -0.56
C MET A 68 -4.13 -11.20 -0.78
N VAL A 69 -5.40 -11.02 -0.39
CA VAL A 69 -6.44 -12.04 -0.47
C VAL A 69 -7.63 -11.53 -1.29
N ALA A 70 -8.21 -12.43 -2.07
CA ALA A 70 -9.53 -12.21 -2.66
C ALA A 70 -10.57 -12.66 -1.62
N ALA A 71 -11.56 -11.80 -1.36
CA ALA A 71 -12.63 -12.07 -0.42
C ALA A 71 -13.63 -13.08 -1.01
N LEU A 72 -13.25 -14.35 -1.09
CA LEU A 72 -14.06 -15.40 -1.72
C LEU A 72 -14.98 -16.13 -0.74
N SER A 73 -14.59 -16.23 0.54
CA SER A 73 -15.40 -16.83 1.59
C SER A 73 -16.25 -15.77 2.31
N PRO A 74 -17.47 -16.12 2.80
CA PRO A 74 -18.31 -15.18 3.54
C PRO A 74 -17.62 -14.55 4.77
N PRO A 75 -16.89 -15.30 5.63
CA PRO A 75 -16.22 -14.69 6.79
C PRO A 75 -15.15 -13.67 6.40
N LEU A 76 -14.42 -13.94 5.31
CA LEU A 76 -13.38 -13.03 4.84
C LEU A 76 -13.97 -11.78 4.19
N ARG A 77 -15.10 -11.91 3.48
CA ARG A 77 -15.86 -10.75 2.99
C ARG A 77 -16.35 -9.89 4.13
N GLU A 78 -16.99 -10.50 5.11
CA GLU A 78 -17.52 -9.80 6.29
C GLU A 78 -16.42 -9.01 6.99
N TYR A 79 -15.27 -9.67 7.28
CA TYR A 79 -14.11 -9.00 7.86
C TYR A 79 -13.61 -7.81 7.02
N LEU A 80 -13.33 -8.00 5.73
CA LEU A 80 -12.78 -6.94 4.87
C LEU A 80 -13.79 -5.83 4.57
N SER A 81 -15.09 -6.09 4.70
CA SER A 81 -16.16 -5.08 4.60
C SER A 81 -16.53 -4.43 5.94
N SER A 82 -15.94 -4.88 7.05
CA SER A 82 -16.30 -4.40 8.37
C SER A 82 -15.86 -2.95 8.60
N THR A 83 -16.65 -2.21 9.38
CA THR A 83 -16.29 -0.86 9.82
C THR A 83 -14.99 -0.85 10.63
N GLU A 84 -14.73 -1.90 11.41
CA GLU A 84 -13.49 -2.04 12.18
C GLU A 84 -12.27 -2.09 11.27
N TYR A 85 -12.29 -2.95 10.25
CA TYR A 85 -11.22 -3.03 9.26
C TYR A 85 -11.04 -1.70 8.52
N ALA A 86 -12.14 -1.09 8.04
CA ALA A 86 -12.09 0.18 7.34
C ALA A 86 -11.49 1.32 8.20
N ASN A 87 -11.86 1.40 9.48
CA ASN A 87 -11.31 2.38 10.41
C ASN A 87 -9.81 2.15 10.65
N ALA A 88 -9.40 0.89 10.85
CA ALA A 88 -7.99 0.55 11.04
C ALA A 88 -7.14 0.89 9.80
N VAL A 89 -7.67 0.65 8.60
CA VAL A 89 -7.04 1.06 7.34
C VAL A 89 -6.90 2.57 7.26
N ALA A 90 -7.97 3.31 7.55
CA ALA A 90 -7.98 4.76 7.51
C ALA A 90 -6.96 5.36 8.49
N THR A 91 -6.94 4.90 9.74
CA THR A 91 -5.94 5.29 10.74
C THR A 91 -4.52 5.02 10.22
N ALA A 92 -4.25 3.79 9.77
CA ALA A 92 -2.92 3.44 9.27
C ALA A 92 -2.48 4.27 8.04
N ARG A 93 -3.42 4.65 7.18
CA ARG A 93 -3.18 5.49 6.01
C ARG A 93 -2.91 6.95 6.40
N ASP A 94 -3.67 7.47 7.34
CA ASP A 94 -3.66 8.89 7.67
C ASP A 94 -2.50 9.26 8.63
N ASP A 95 -2.02 8.29 9.41
CA ASP A 95 -0.82 8.40 10.25
C ASP A 95 0.51 8.41 9.47
N ARG A 96 0.47 8.11 8.17
CA ARG A 96 1.66 7.99 7.31
C ARG A 96 1.65 9.03 6.22
N ARG A 97 2.83 9.58 5.91
CA ARG A 97 3.06 10.49 4.78
C ARG A 97 4.34 10.09 4.06
N PHE A 98 4.25 9.98 2.74
CA PHE A 98 5.38 9.66 1.89
C PHE A 98 5.69 10.79 0.92
N ARG A 99 6.95 10.90 0.52
CA ARG A 99 7.38 11.85 -0.51
C ARG A 99 8.39 11.22 -1.43
N LEU A 100 8.40 11.67 -2.68
CA LEU A 100 9.42 11.30 -3.66
C LEU A 100 10.64 12.22 -3.49
N ALA A 101 11.83 11.64 -3.35
CA ALA A 101 13.08 12.38 -3.45
C ALA A 101 13.38 12.76 -4.90
N ALA A 102 14.01 13.92 -5.10
CA ALA A 102 14.48 14.34 -6.42
C ALA A 102 15.41 13.27 -7.03
N ALA A 103 15.39 13.15 -8.36
CA ALA A 103 16.40 12.38 -9.05
C ALA A 103 17.79 13.01 -8.78
N PRO A 104 18.84 12.20 -8.57
CA PRO A 104 20.20 12.70 -8.43
C PRO A 104 20.68 13.41 -9.70
#